data_AF-A0AAV2HRZ1-F1
#
_entry.id   AF-A0AAV2HRZ1-F1
#
_cell.length_a   1.000
_cell.length_b   1.000
_cell.length_c   1.000
_cell.angle_alpha   90.00
_cell.angle_beta   90.00
_cell.angle_gamma   90.00
#
_symmetry.space_group_name_H-M   'P 1'
#
loop_
_entity.id
_entity.type
_entity.pdbx_description
1 polymer ?
#
loop_
_entity_poly.entity_id
_entity_poly.type
_entity_poly.pdbx_seq_one_letter_code
_entity_poly.pdbx_strand_id
1 'polypeptide(L)'
;FLDRRLPNNYCRATADSDQAWCYTTSSKYRWQICSLGSCECPRGRFGIYCNKDCHCKETDEHCNEATGKCTTGCAKGWSGKDCQAVIPCEPNFYGWECEKKCQCENSSHCQRFLGPTSKCVCKKGISDQYPCGLWNNSAILYLGNNRVSPGQASVFTCTVQSTPPPKDNEIQLLGPQGKNITSISSRILVSSASTRTKLFYVNSVHENEQYTCFAMTAASTESLTAVADVFSFPEFPNEIFISNVNNEHITISWKTKKLHDQNQKFQVMMYNVTRNSTNTDASDGFVLGEVENPDTETFTYKINGLTNMNDHFFTLVTSNDNGKVECKNTRTAFVTADVKIIVLSLQNIVIITICPTLLVLIILGFIIYRKL
;
A
#
# COMPACT_ATOMS: atom_id res chain seq x y z
N PHE A 1 -51.74 54.62 -29.10
CA PHE A 1 -51.07 53.52 -28.36
C PHE A 1 -51.67 53.48 -26.98
N LEU A 2 -52.14 52.31 -26.54
CA LEU A 2 -52.99 52.16 -25.35
C LEU A 2 -52.37 52.80 -24.09
N ASP A 3 -51.03 52.87 -24.02
CA ASP A 3 -50.32 53.33 -22.82
C ASP A 3 -49.88 54.82 -22.87
N ARG A 4 -50.14 55.58 -23.95
CA ARG A 4 -49.69 56.99 -24.08
C ARG A 4 -50.25 57.92 -22.99
N ARG A 5 -51.31 57.51 -22.29
CA ARG A 5 -52.02 58.31 -21.27
C ARG A 5 -51.78 57.84 -19.83
N LEU A 6 -50.86 56.90 -19.60
CA LEU A 6 -50.54 56.48 -18.24
C LEU A 6 -49.77 57.60 -17.51
N PRO A 7 -50.16 57.97 -16.28
CA PRO A 7 -49.60 59.13 -15.57
C PRO A 7 -48.11 59.00 -15.28
N ASN A 8 -47.58 57.77 -15.25
CA ASN A 8 -46.17 57.49 -15.05
C ASN A 8 -45.60 56.66 -16.20
N ASN A 9 -45.39 57.29 -17.37
CA ASN A 9 -44.79 56.66 -18.54
C ASN A 9 -43.29 56.38 -18.33
N TYR A 10 -43.00 55.29 -17.60
CA TYR A 10 -41.65 54.84 -17.30
C TYR A 10 -40.95 54.25 -18.52
N CYS A 11 -39.61 54.32 -18.49
CA CYS A 11 -38.75 53.68 -19.47
C CYS A 11 -38.85 52.16 -19.36
N ARG A 12 -38.88 51.49 -20.51
CA ARG A 12 -39.02 50.05 -20.65
C ARG A 12 -37.69 49.48 -21.14
N ALA A 13 -37.23 48.40 -20.49
CA ALA A 13 -36.12 47.57 -20.95
C ALA A 13 -36.71 46.25 -21.44
N THR A 14 -36.59 45.98 -22.73
CA THR A 14 -37.07 44.74 -23.36
C THR A 14 -35.88 43.96 -23.91
N ALA A 15 -35.97 42.63 -23.93
CA ALA A 15 -34.83 41.77 -24.31
C ALA A 15 -34.36 41.96 -25.77
N ASP A 16 -35.20 42.59 -26.59
CA ASP A 16 -35.01 42.88 -28.01
C ASP A 16 -34.53 44.31 -28.29
N SER A 17 -34.23 45.10 -27.25
CA SER A 17 -33.77 46.48 -27.39
C SER A 17 -32.56 46.79 -26.52
N ASP A 18 -31.50 47.31 -27.14
CA ASP A 18 -30.25 47.67 -26.45
C ASP A 18 -30.35 48.96 -25.62
N GLN A 19 -31.46 49.71 -25.71
CA GLN A 19 -31.66 50.99 -25.00
C GLN A 19 -33.07 51.09 -24.43
N ALA A 20 -33.18 51.67 -23.23
CA ALA A 20 -34.47 51.86 -22.60
C ALA A 20 -35.31 52.90 -23.36
N TRP A 21 -36.58 52.64 -23.57
CA TRP A 21 -37.46 53.49 -24.38
C TRP A 21 -38.80 53.74 -23.68
N CYS A 22 -39.50 54.81 -24.07
CA CYS A 22 -40.85 55.10 -23.59
C CYS A 22 -41.77 55.54 -24.73
N TYR A 23 -43.08 55.41 -24.53
CA TYR A 23 -44.06 55.94 -25.48
C TYR A 23 -44.10 57.47 -25.37
N THR A 24 -44.27 58.20 -26.46
CA THR A 24 -44.29 59.67 -26.37
C THR A 24 -45.72 60.21 -26.37
N THR A 25 -45.89 61.39 -25.77
CA THR A 25 -47.12 62.18 -25.90
C THR A 25 -47.13 63.03 -27.17
N SER A 26 -46.12 62.97 -28.03
CA SER A 26 -46.09 63.62 -29.33
C SER A 26 -46.91 62.84 -30.35
N SER A 27 -47.61 63.54 -31.25
CA SER A 27 -48.26 62.91 -32.40
C SER A 27 -47.27 62.47 -33.49
N LYS A 28 -46.02 62.98 -33.44
CA LYS A 28 -44.98 62.72 -34.45
C LYS A 28 -44.20 61.44 -34.20
N TYR A 29 -43.98 61.08 -32.93
CA TYR A 29 -43.14 59.95 -32.55
C TYR A 29 -43.95 58.94 -31.74
N ARG A 30 -44.02 57.69 -32.20
CA ARG A 30 -44.71 56.63 -31.44
C ARG A 30 -43.99 56.37 -30.11
N TRP A 31 -42.67 56.28 -30.14
CA TRP A 31 -41.80 56.03 -29.00
C TRP A 31 -40.51 56.83 -29.16
N GLN A 32 -39.80 57.06 -28.07
CA GLN A 32 -38.47 57.66 -28.04
C GLN A 32 -37.59 56.92 -27.03
N ILE A 33 -36.28 57.04 -27.20
CA ILE A 33 -35.30 56.51 -26.27
C ILE A 33 -35.27 57.40 -25.02
N CYS A 34 -35.19 56.77 -23.86
CA CYS A 34 -35.01 57.46 -22.60
C CYS A 34 -33.55 57.84 -22.40
N SER A 35 -33.30 59.09 -22.02
CA SER A 35 -32.00 59.54 -21.51
C SER A 35 -31.84 59.10 -20.04
N LEU A 36 -31.69 57.79 -19.82
CA LEU A 36 -31.27 57.29 -18.52
C LEU A 36 -29.80 57.64 -18.32
N GLY A 37 -29.46 58.20 -17.16
CA GLY A 37 -28.07 58.31 -16.75
C GLY A 37 -27.48 56.90 -16.65
N SER A 38 -26.26 56.72 -17.14
CA SER A 38 -25.58 55.43 -17.02
C SER A 38 -25.39 55.11 -15.53
N CYS A 39 -25.81 53.91 -15.11
CA CYS A 39 -25.26 53.35 -13.88
C CYS A 39 -23.85 52.92 -14.24
N GLU A 40 -22.84 53.67 -13.77
CA GLU A 40 -21.44 53.33 -14.03
C GLU A 40 -21.21 51.86 -13.69
N CYS A 41 -20.79 51.08 -14.67
CA CYS A 41 -20.47 49.69 -14.42
C CYS A 41 -19.22 49.61 -13.54
N PRO A 42 -19.17 48.65 -12.60
CA PRO A 42 -17.94 48.39 -11.88
C PRO A 42 -16.80 48.08 -12.86
N ARG A 43 -15.56 48.39 -12.46
CA ARG A 43 -14.36 48.11 -13.26
C ARG A 43 -14.38 46.66 -13.77
N GLY A 44 -14.00 46.49 -15.03
CA GLY A 44 -13.99 45.18 -15.68
C GLY A 44 -15.36 44.67 -16.14
N ARG A 45 -16.44 45.48 -16.13
CA ARG A 45 -17.76 45.07 -16.64
C ARG A 45 -18.43 46.09 -17.55
N PHE A 46 -19.30 45.61 -18.42
CA PHE A 46 -20.08 46.38 -19.37
C PHE A 46 -21.42 45.73 -19.72
N GLY A 47 -22.23 46.40 -20.54
CA GLY A 47 -23.52 45.93 -21.02
C GLY A 47 -24.68 46.30 -20.10
N ILE A 48 -25.89 45.96 -20.53
CA ILE A 48 -27.11 46.21 -19.75
C ILE A 48 -27.00 45.46 -18.42
N TYR A 49 -27.15 46.19 -17.30
CA TYR A 49 -26.95 45.68 -15.95
C TYR A 49 -25.52 45.20 -15.61
N CYS A 50 -24.51 45.59 -16.41
CA CYS A 50 -23.12 45.21 -16.18
C CYS A 50 -22.93 43.69 -16.10
N ASN A 51 -23.59 42.97 -17.00
CA ASN A 51 -23.63 41.51 -17.00
C ASN A 51 -22.58 40.86 -17.93
N LYS A 52 -21.76 41.67 -18.61
CA LYS A 52 -20.65 41.19 -19.44
C LYS A 52 -19.33 41.63 -18.83
N ASP A 53 -18.32 40.78 -18.95
CA ASP A 53 -16.97 41.05 -18.46
C ASP A 53 -16.12 41.70 -19.57
N CYS A 54 -15.32 42.68 -19.19
CA CYS A 54 -14.37 43.33 -20.07
C CYS A 54 -13.01 42.63 -20.03
N HIS A 55 -12.45 42.39 -21.21
CA HIS A 55 -11.18 41.70 -21.38
C HIS A 55 -10.10 42.70 -21.84
N CYS A 56 -9.88 43.74 -21.05
CA CYS A 56 -8.88 44.77 -21.31
C CYS A 56 -7.49 44.34 -20.85
N LYS A 57 -6.45 44.88 -21.50
CA LYS A 57 -5.06 44.56 -21.16
C LYS A 57 -4.75 44.88 -19.69
N GLU A 58 -5.19 46.04 -19.23
CA GLU A 58 -5.14 46.41 -17.82
C GLU A 58 -6.42 45.97 -17.11
N THR A 59 -6.29 45.21 -16.03
CA THR A 59 -7.44 44.59 -15.32
C THR A 59 -8.32 45.61 -14.59
N ASP A 60 -7.78 46.78 -14.26
CA ASP A 60 -8.48 47.85 -13.55
C ASP A 60 -9.03 48.96 -14.49
N GLU A 61 -9.01 48.71 -15.81
CA GLU A 61 -9.54 49.67 -16.80
C GLU A 61 -11.08 49.72 -16.79
N HIS A 62 -11.64 50.93 -16.88
CA HIS A 62 -13.04 51.11 -17.27
C HIS A 62 -13.17 51.05 -18.80
N CYS A 63 -13.60 49.89 -19.29
CA CYS A 63 -14.01 49.69 -20.67
C CYS A 63 -15.29 50.49 -21.00
N ASN A 64 -15.56 50.70 -22.28
CA ASN A 64 -16.78 51.35 -22.73
C ASN A 64 -18.02 50.57 -22.26
N GLU A 65 -18.96 51.24 -21.59
CA GLU A 65 -20.11 50.59 -20.94
C GLU A 65 -21.09 49.94 -21.91
N ALA A 66 -21.21 50.45 -23.14
CA ALA A 66 -22.11 49.89 -24.14
C ALA A 66 -21.43 48.80 -24.96
N THR A 67 -20.19 49.03 -25.37
CA THR A 67 -19.50 48.19 -26.35
C THR A 67 -18.44 47.27 -25.75
N GLY A 68 -17.99 47.50 -24.52
CA GLY A 68 -16.90 46.74 -23.88
C GLY A 68 -15.51 47.12 -24.39
N LYS A 69 -15.38 48.17 -25.21
CA LYS A 69 -14.13 48.56 -25.85
C LYS A 69 -13.11 49.11 -24.87
N CYS A 70 -11.88 48.61 -24.96
CA CYS A 70 -10.74 49.01 -24.16
C CYS A 70 -9.87 50.04 -24.90
N THR A 71 -9.33 51.00 -24.15
CA THR A 71 -8.36 52.00 -24.61
C THR A 71 -6.93 51.48 -24.57
N THR A 72 -6.61 50.59 -23.62
CA THR A 72 -5.26 50.01 -23.48
C THR A 72 -4.99 48.82 -24.41
N GLY A 73 -6.01 48.42 -25.19
CA GLY A 73 -6.00 47.21 -25.99
C GLY A 73 -6.52 46.00 -25.22
N CYS A 74 -6.43 44.83 -25.85
CA CYS A 74 -7.06 43.62 -25.34
C CYS A 74 -6.15 42.83 -24.40
N ALA A 75 -6.78 42.19 -23.40
CA ALA A 75 -6.16 41.19 -22.56
C ALA A 75 -5.55 40.08 -23.42
N LYS A 76 -4.48 39.48 -22.92
CA LYS A 76 -3.83 38.37 -23.61
C LYS A 76 -4.85 37.24 -23.82
N GLY A 77 -4.95 36.77 -25.06
CA GLY A 77 -5.94 35.77 -25.46
C GLY A 77 -7.29 36.31 -25.95
N TRP A 78 -7.46 37.64 -25.98
CA TRP A 78 -8.65 38.33 -26.50
C TRP A 78 -8.28 39.29 -27.65
N SER A 79 -9.21 39.49 -28.57
CA SER A 79 -9.06 40.30 -29.78
C SER A 79 -10.41 40.91 -30.19
N GLY A 80 -10.44 41.52 -31.37
CA GLY A 80 -11.59 42.28 -31.85
C GLY A 80 -11.51 43.75 -31.46
N LYS A 81 -12.39 44.56 -32.04
CA LYS A 81 -12.40 46.03 -31.85
C LYS A 81 -12.81 46.45 -30.44
N ASP A 82 -13.47 45.55 -29.73
CA ASP A 82 -14.03 45.70 -28.40
C ASP A 82 -13.41 44.71 -27.40
N CYS A 83 -12.42 43.91 -27.80
CA CYS A 83 -11.79 42.88 -26.98
C CYS A 83 -12.73 41.77 -26.49
N GLN A 84 -13.87 41.58 -27.16
CA GLN A 84 -14.84 40.55 -26.79
C GLN A 84 -14.71 39.27 -27.64
N ALA A 85 -13.84 39.28 -28.66
CA ALA A 85 -13.56 38.08 -29.45
C ALA A 85 -12.42 37.28 -28.82
N VAL A 86 -12.61 35.97 -28.69
CA VAL A 86 -11.56 35.07 -28.21
C VAL A 86 -10.56 34.81 -29.34
N ILE A 87 -9.25 34.90 -29.06
CA ILE A 87 -8.23 34.48 -30.03
C ILE A 87 -8.24 32.93 -30.07
N PRO A 88 -8.60 32.26 -31.17
CA PRO A 88 -8.60 30.79 -31.18
C PRO A 88 -7.19 30.26 -30.92
N CYS A 89 -7.08 29.17 -30.16
CA CYS A 89 -5.83 28.42 -30.09
C CYS A 89 -5.63 27.63 -31.39
N GLU A 90 -4.38 27.29 -31.69
CA GLU A 90 -4.11 26.27 -32.69
C GLU A 90 -4.82 24.95 -32.32
N PRO A 91 -5.18 24.11 -33.32
CA PRO A 91 -5.83 22.84 -33.06
C PRO A 91 -5.06 22.01 -32.02
N ASN A 92 -5.78 21.48 -31.02
CA ASN A 92 -5.24 20.74 -29.87
C ASN A 92 -4.46 21.57 -28.83
N PHE A 93 -4.51 22.90 -28.85
CA PHE A 93 -3.94 23.71 -27.77
C PHE A 93 -5.03 24.35 -26.90
N TYR A 94 -4.73 24.50 -25.61
CA TYR A 94 -5.65 25.00 -24.60
C TYR A 94 -4.92 25.63 -23.41
N GLY A 95 -5.71 26.16 -22.48
CA GLY A 95 -5.24 26.87 -21.31
C GLY A 95 -5.02 28.36 -21.59
N TRP A 96 -4.54 29.06 -20.57
CA TRP A 96 -4.09 30.42 -20.73
C TRP A 96 -2.95 30.43 -21.78
N GLU A 97 -3.05 31.33 -22.76
CA GLU A 97 -2.05 31.47 -23.84
C GLU A 97 -1.85 30.26 -24.75
N CYS A 98 -2.72 29.26 -24.69
CA CYS A 98 -2.59 28.05 -25.51
C CYS A 98 -1.29 27.25 -25.23
N GLU A 99 -0.71 27.35 -24.04
CA GLU A 99 0.54 26.65 -23.70
C GLU A 99 0.36 25.13 -23.51
N LYS A 100 -0.84 24.70 -23.15
CA LYS A 100 -1.12 23.28 -22.89
C LYS A 100 -1.60 22.60 -24.16
N LYS A 101 -1.19 21.34 -24.37
CA LYS A 101 -1.54 20.56 -25.55
C LYS A 101 -2.45 19.38 -25.17
N CYS A 102 -3.61 19.33 -25.81
CA CYS A 102 -4.46 18.14 -25.82
C CYS A 102 -3.85 17.05 -26.70
N GLN A 103 -4.06 15.81 -26.29
CA GLN A 103 -3.63 14.64 -27.04
C GLN A 103 -4.82 13.93 -27.71
N CYS A 104 -5.83 14.71 -28.12
CA CYS A 104 -7.02 14.20 -28.82
C CYS A 104 -6.71 13.93 -30.29
N GLU A 105 -7.23 12.83 -30.83
CA GLU A 105 -7.19 12.54 -32.26
C GLU A 105 -7.97 13.60 -33.04
N ASN A 106 -9.19 13.92 -32.59
CA ASN A 106 -9.98 15.02 -33.12
C ASN A 106 -9.81 16.29 -32.26
N SER A 107 -9.28 17.35 -32.86
CA SER A 107 -9.06 18.64 -32.20
C SER A 107 -10.35 19.34 -31.76
N SER A 108 -11.52 19.00 -32.31
CA SER A 108 -12.80 19.56 -31.86
C SER A 108 -13.16 19.15 -30.42
N HIS A 109 -12.51 18.11 -29.89
CA HIS A 109 -12.67 17.67 -28.51
C HIS A 109 -11.66 18.27 -27.54
N CYS A 110 -10.86 19.24 -27.99
CA CYS A 110 -9.98 20.07 -27.17
C CYS A 110 -10.56 21.48 -27.07
N GLN A 111 -11.17 21.80 -25.94
CA GLN A 111 -11.73 23.12 -25.69
C GLN A 111 -10.62 24.08 -25.24
N ARG A 112 -10.54 25.27 -25.85
CA ARG A 112 -9.52 26.28 -25.55
C ARG A 112 -9.27 26.53 -24.07
N PHE A 113 -10.31 26.61 -23.24
CA PHE A 113 -10.15 26.94 -21.82
C PHE A 113 -10.10 25.71 -20.92
N LEU A 114 -10.91 24.68 -21.23
CA LEU A 114 -11.09 23.50 -20.38
C LEU A 114 -10.17 22.33 -20.75
N GLY A 115 -9.58 22.35 -21.94
CA GLY A 115 -8.73 21.28 -22.45
C GLY A 115 -9.50 20.11 -23.05
N PRO A 116 -8.95 18.88 -22.98
CA PRO A 116 -9.60 17.72 -23.58
C PRO A 116 -10.96 17.49 -22.91
N THR A 117 -11.97 17.16 -23.70
CA THR A 117 -13.32 16.82 -23.22
C THR A 117 -13.46 15.31 -22.98
N SER A 118 -14.52 14.87 -22.30
CA SER A 118 -14.81 13.44 -22.13
C SER A 118 -15.10 12.68 -23.44
N LYS A 119 -15.33 13.40 -24.55
CA LYS A 119 -15.49 12.84 -25.90
C LYS A 119 -14.17 12.72 -26.67
N CYS A 120 -13.07 13.18 -26.07
CA CYS A 120 -11.73 13.09 -26.65
C CYS A 120 -11.29 11.63 -26.77
N VAL A 121 -11.14 11.13 -27.99
CA VAL A 121 -10.41 9.89 -28.26
C VAL A 121 -8.93 10.23 -28.27
N CYS A 122 -8.13 9.56 -27.45
CA CYS A 122 -6.71 9.86 -27.31
C CYS A 122 -5.93 9.34 -28.53
N LYS A 123 -4.88 10.07 -28.93
CA LYS A 123 -3.97 9.61 -30.00
C LYS A 123 -3.31 8.29 -29.61
N LYS A 124 -3.00 7.46 -30.60
CA LYS A 124 -2.27 6.19 -30.38
C LYS A 124 -0.99 6.41 -29.57
N GLY A 125 -0.79 5.63 -28.51
CA GLY A 125 0.33 5.78 -27.57
C GLY A 125 0.09 6.75 -26.40
N ILE A 126 -1.14 7.27 -26.27
CA ILE A 126 -1.61 8.14 -25.18
C ILE A 126 -2.77 7.44 -24.46
N SER A 127 -2.86 7.57 -23.14
CA SER A 127 -3.77 6.79 -22.28
C SER A 127 -5.20 7.14 -22.65
N ASP A 128 -5.98 6.16 -23.08
CA ASP A 128 -7.41 6.32 -23.38
C ASP A 128 -8.24 6.72 -22.16
N GLN A 129 -7.66 6.59 -20.96
CA GLN A 129 -8.27 7.05 -19.73
C GLN A 129 -8.15 8.57 -19.60
N TYR A 130 -9.30 9.22 -19.43
CA TYR A 130 -9.40 10.66 -19.25
C TYR A 130 -8.78 11.13 -17.92
N PRO A 131 -7.97 12.22 -17.92
CA PRO A 131 -7.50 12.98 -19.08
C PRO A 131 -6.37 12.26 -19.84
N CYS A 132 -6.38 12.38 -21.18
CA CYS A 132 -5.35 11.77 -22.04
C CYS A 132 -3.93 12.16 -21.57
N GLY A 133 -3.14 11.16 -21.16
CA GLY A 133 -1.77 11.34 -20.65
C GLY A 133 -0.78 10.39 -21.32
N LEU A 134 0.52 10.70 -21.26
CA LEU A 134 1.54 9.81 -21.81
C LEU A 134 1.49 8.45 -21.11
N TRP A 135 1.69 7.39 -21.89
CA TRP A 135 1.85 6.06 -21.32
C TRP A 135 3.19 6.02 -20.60
N ASN A 136 3.16 5.55 -19.36
CA ASN A 136 4.37 5.20 -18.64
C ASN A 136 4.38 3.68 -18.53
N ASN A 137 5.51 3.08 -18.88
CA ASN A 137 5.73 1.65 -18.71
C ASN A 137 5.39 1.24 -17.27
N SER A 138 4.84 0.04 -17.15
CA SER A 138 4.61 -0.58 -15.85
C SER A 138 5.94 -0.77 -15.12
N ALA A 139 5.95 -0.48 -13.83
CA ALA A 139 7.05 -0.80 -12.94
C ALA A 139 6.49 -1.48 -11.68
N ILE A 140 7.10 -2.60 -11.29
CA ILE A 140 6.78 -3.27 -10.02
C ILE A 140 7.66 -2.63 -8.95
N LEU A 141 7.04 -1.81 -8.09
CA LEU A 141 7.74 -1.05 -7.06
C LEU A 141 8.11 -1.90 -5.85
N TYR A 142 7.26 -2.89 -5.53
CA TYR A 142 7.45 -3.75 -4.37
C TYR A 142 6.81 -5.11 -4.58
N LEU A 143 7.55 -6.15 -4.20
CA LEU A 143 7.04 -7.50 -3.99
C LEU A 143 7.64 -8.05 -2.70
N GLY A 144 6.77 -8.51 -1.80
CA GLY A 144 7.17 -9.19 -0.57
C GLY A 144 5.96 -9.73 0.17
N ASN A 145 6.20 -10.45 1.26
CA ASN A 145 5.15 -11.00 2.11
C ASN A 145 5.40 -10.65 3.58
N ASN A 146 4.35 -10.74 4.40
CA ASN A 146 4.56 -10.71 5.85
C ASN A 146 5.33 -11.95 6.28
N ARG A 147 6.35 -11.77 7.11
CA ARG A 147 7.19 -12.86 7.61
C ARG A 147 6.36 -13.88 8.40
N VAL A 148 6.50 -15.17 8.07
CA VAL A 148 5.76 -16.27 8.72
C VAL A 148 6.67 -17.46 9.02
N SER A 149 6.23 -18.35 9.91
CA SER A 149 6.94 -19.61 10.15
C SER A 149 6.76 -20.55 8.96
N PRO A 150 7.72 -21.47 8.70
CA PRO A 150 7.59 -22.44 7.62
C PRO A 150 6.28 -23.22 7.68
N GLY A 151 5.62 -23.35 6.53
CA GLY A 151 4.35 -24.04 6.38
C GLY A 151 3.11 -23.20 6.71
N GLN A 152 3.24 -22.00 7.28
CA GLN A 152 2.11 -21.12 7.57
C GLN A 152 1.65 -20.34 6.32
N ALA A 153 0.39 -19.91 6.36
CA ALA A 153 -0.16 -19.02 5.35
C ALA A 153 0.43 -17.61 5.46
N SER A 154 0.65 -16.96 4.33
CA SER A 154 1.23 -15.62 4.25
C SER A 154 0.47 -14.76 3.23
N VAL A 155 0.54 -13.45 3.40
CA VAL A 155 -0.03 -12.44 2.52
C VAL A 155 1.09 -11.75 1.76
N PHE A 156 1.10 -11.94 0.44
CA PHE A 156 1.98 -11.25 -0.49
C PHE A 156 1.37 -9.93 -0.93
N THR A 157 2.20 -8.90 -0.98
CA THR A 157 1.85 -7.57 -1.47
C THR A 157 2.63 -7.32 -2.76
N CYS A 158 1.92 -7.01 -3.84
CA CYS A 158 2.53 -6.53 -5.08
C CYS A 158 2.02 -5.13 -5.41
N THR A 159 2.94 -4.18 -5.55
CA THR A 159 2.65 -2.78 -5.87
C THR A 159 3.19 -2.46 -7.26
N VAL A 160 2.29 -2.06 -8.15
CA VAL A 160 2.57 -1.79 -9.57
C VAL A 160 2.17 -0.36 -9.89
N GLN A 161 3.06 0.35 -10.57
CA GLN A 161 2.81 1.70 -11.09
C GLN A 161 2.82 1.67 -12.62
N SER A 162 1.80 2.23 -13.26
CA SER A 162 1.76 2.43 -14.71
C SER A 162 0.82 3.56 -15.09
N THR A 163 1.00 4.11 -16.29
CA THR A 163 0.00 4.99 -16.91
C THR A 163 -0.42 4.36 -18.24
N PRO A 164 -1.70 3.99 -18.44
CA PRO A 164 -2.82 4.08 -17.49
C PRO A 164 -2.62 3.22 -16.23
N PRO A 165 -3.31 3.53 -15.11
CA PRO A 165 -3.25 2.77 -13.87
C PRO A 165 -3.55 1.28 -14.11
N PRO A 166 -2.83 0.35 -13.47
CA PRO A 166 -3.07 -1.08 -13.68
C PRO A 166 -4.49 -1.46 -13.27
N LYS A 167 -5.12 -2.37 -14.02
CA LYS A 167 -6.39 -3.00 -13.61
C LYS A 167 -6.15 -4.14 -12.63
N ASP A 168 -7.21 -4.61 -11.99
CA ASP A 168 -7.10 -5.69 -11.01
C ASP A 168 -6.62 -7.02 -11.64
N ASN A 169 -7.15 -7.37 -12.80
CA ASN A 169 -6.82 -8.62 -13.51
C ASN A 169 -5.45 -8.59 -14.22
N GLU A 170 -4.83 -7.42 -14.33
CA GLU A 170 -3.51 -7.20 -14.96
C GLU A 170 -2.35 -7.49 -13.98
N ILE A 171 -2.64 -7.62 -12.68
CA ILE A 171 -1.66 -7.98 -11.63
C ILE A 171 -1.91 -9.41 -11.16
N GLN A 172 -0.91 -10.28 -11.33
CA GLN A 172 -0.97 -11.70 -10.97
C GLN A 172 0.25 -12.10 -10.14
N LEU A 173 0.08 -13.08 -9.26
CA LEU A 173 1.16 -13.67 -8.48
C LEU A 173 1.23 -15.16 -8.80
N LEU A 174 2.40 -15.61 -9.21
CA LEU A 174 2.72 -17.02 -9.41
C LEU A 174 3.72 -17.47 -8.35
N GLY A 175 3.54 -18.70 -7.87
CA GLY A 175 4.46 -19.35 -6.94
C GLY A 175 4.85 -20.74 -7.45
N PRO A 176 5.54 -21.53 -6.60
CA PRO A 176 5.88 -22.92 -6.93
C PRO A 176 4.65 -23.80 -7.21
N GLN A 177 4.87 -24.95 -7.86
CA GLN A 177 3.80 -25.89 -8.20
C GLN A 177 3.03 -26.35 -6.94
N GLY A 178 1.70 -26.37 -7.04
CA GLY A 178 0.81 -26.85 -5.95
C GLY A 178 0.46 -25.81 -4.88
N LYS A 179 0.87 -24.54 -5.01
CA LYS A 179 0.44 -23.46 -4.11
C LYS A 179 -0.97 -22.97 -4.42
N ASN A 180 -1.77 -22.76 -3.39
CA ASN A 180 -3.08 -22.13 -3.53
C ASN A 180 -2.95 -20.63 -3.26
N ILE A 181 -3.10 -19.83 -4.31
CA ILE A 181 -2.94 -18.37 -4.28
C ILE A 181 -4.30 -17.73 -4.60
N THR A 182 -4.81 -16.90 -3.69
CA THR A 182 -6.09 -16.19 -3.88
C THR A 182 -5.91 -14.68 -3.72
N SER A 183 -6.57 -13.88 -4.55
CA SER A 183 -6.53 -12.42 -4.42
C SER A 183 -7.47 -11.96 -3.30
N ILE A 184 -6.96 -11.16 -2.36
CA ILE A 184 -7.73 -10.66 -1.21
C ILE A 184 -8.33 -9.29 -1.52
N SER A 185 -7.49 -8.35 -1.96
CA SER A 185 -7.91 -6.98 -2.22
C SER A 185 -6.99 -6.29 -3.21
N SER A 186 -7.51 -5.25 -3.83
CA SER A 186 -6.87 -4.53 -4.93
C SER A 186 -7.27 -3.07 -4.83
N ARG A 187 -6.33 -2.19 -4.53
CA ARG A 187 -6.60 -0.77 -4.24
C ARG A 187 -5.66 0.13 -5.03
N ILE A 188 -6.21 1.22 -5.55
CA ILE A 188 -5.43 2.32 -6.12
C ILE A 188 -4.99 3.22 -4.98
N LEU A 189 -3.71 3.62 -4.96
CA LEU A 189 -3.20 4.56 -3.98
C LEU A 189 -3.70 5.98 -4.34
N VAL A 190 -4.49 6.59 -3.45
CA VAL A 190 -5.15 7.88 -3.70
C VAL A 190 -4.14 9.01 -3.99
N SER A 191 -2.93 8.91 -3.45
CA SER A 191 -1.82 9.86 -3.68
C SER A 191 -1.18 9.74 -5.06
N SER A 192 -1.31 8.60 -5.74
CA SER A 192 -0.82 8.37 -7.10
C SER A 192 -1.84 7.51 -7.84
N ALA A 193 -2.77 8.17 -8.54
CA ALA A 193 -3.82 7.49 -9.29
C ALA A 193 -3.32 6.45 -10.30
N SER A 194 -2.00 6.43 -10.61
CA SER A 194 -1.26 5.49 -11.44
C SER A 194 -0.70 4.25 -10.72
N THR A 195 -0.86 4.14 -9.40
CA THR A 195 -0.30 3.02 -8.62
C THR A 195 -1.40 2.16 -8.03
N ARG A 196 -1.31 0.84 -8.25
CA ARG A 196 -2.20 -0.16 -7.68
C ARG A 196 -1.42 -1.15 -6.83
N THR A 197 -1.94 -1.42 -5.64
CA THR A 197 -1.42 -2.46 -4.74
C THR A 197 -2.45 -3.58 -4.66
N LYS A 198 -1.98 -4.81 -4.89
CA LYS A 198 -2.79 -6.03 -4.81
C LYS A 198 -2.21 -6.97 -3.76
N LEU A 199 -3.10 -7.50 -2.93
CA LEU A 199 -2.79 -8.46 -1.87
C LEU A 199 -3.22 -9.86 -2.28
N PHE A 200 -2.34 -10.83 -2.07
CA PHE A 200 -2.54 -12.24 -2.38
C PHE A 200 -2.37 -13.07 -1.12
N TYR A 201 -3.32 -13.95 -0.82
CA TYR A 201 -3.21 -14.95 0.23
C TYR A 201 -2.59 -16.21 -0.36
N VAL A 202 -1.56 -16.73 0.31
CA VAL A 202 -0.92 -18.01 -0.02
C VAL A 202 -1.10 -18.94 1.18
N ASN A 203 -1.67 -20.11 0.96
CA ASN A 203 -2.08 -21.03 2.02
C ASN A 203 -0.93 -21.60 2.87
N SER A 204 0.27 -21.74 2.30
CA SER A 204 1.43 -22.30 2.98
C SER A 204 2.70 -21.88 2.27
N VAL A 205 3.70 -21.38 3.01
CA VAL A 205 4.96 -20.85 2.45
C VAL A 205 6.16 -21.48 3.16
N HIS A 206 7.18 -21.87 2.40
CA HIS A 206 8.41 -22.48 2.90
C HIS A 206 9.66 -21.65 2.55
N GLU A 207 10.76 -21.95 3.23
CA GLU A 207 12.06 -21.33 2.98
C GLU A 207 12.52 -21.58 1.54
N ASN A 208 13.20 -20.58 0.95
CA ASN A 208 13.71 -20.57 -0.43
C ASN A 208 12.65 -20.65 -1.53
N GLU A 209 11.35 -20.64 -1.20
CA GLU A 209 10.30 -20.54 -2.22
C GLU A 209 10.34 -19.17 -2.89
N GLN A 210 10.27 -19.16 -4.21
CA GLN A 210 10.25 -17.95 -5.01
C GLN A 210 8.85 -17.68 -5.54
N TYR A 211 8.44 -16.42 -5.44
CA TYR A 211 7.17 -15.93 -5.95
C TYR A 211 7.43 -14.81 -6.94
N THR A 212 6.71 -14.83 -8.06
CA THR A 212 6.85 -13.86 -9.14
C THR A 212 5.55 -13.08 -9.30
N CYS A 213 5.62 -11.76 -9.13
CA CYS A 213 4.52 -10.88 -9.50
C CYS A 213 4.66 -10.48 -10.97
N PHE A 214 3.57 -10.60 -11.72
CA PHE A 214 3.45 -10.15 -13.11
C PHE A 214 2.53 -8.95 -13.19
N ALA A 215 2.97 -7.94 -13.93
CA ALA A 215 2.19 -6.75 -14.29
C ALA A 215 2.03 -6.73 -15.81
N MET A 216 0.89 -7.20 -16.32
CA MET A 216 0.56 -7.25 -17.75
C MET A 216 -0.39 -6.10 -18.09
N THR A 217 0.14 -4.88 -18.06
CA THR A 217 -0.66 -3.69 -18.35
C THR A 217 -0.80 -3.49 -19.84
N ALA A 218 -1.71 -2.60 -20.24
CA ALA A 218 -1.75 -2.17 -21.64
C ALA A 218 -0.38 -1.61 -22.09
N ALA A 219 0.33 -0.90 -21.20
CA ALA A 219 1.56 -0.20 -21.53
C ALA A 219 2.78 -1.10 -21.74
N SER A 220 2.99 -2.04 -20.83
CA SER A 220 4.08 -3.01 -20.92
C SER A 220 3.80 -4.20 -20.03
N THR A 221 4.60 -5.25 -20.21
CA THR A 221 4.63 -6.42 -19.33
C THR A 221 5.93 -6.42 -18.53
N GLU A 222 5.82 -6.51 -17.21
CA GLU A 222 6.96 -6.60 -16.30
C GLU A 222 6.76 -7.74 -15.29
N SER A 223 7.87 -8.24 -14.75
CA SER A 223 7.85 -9.25 -13.69
C SER A 223 8.95 -9.05 -12.66
N LEU A 224 8.63 -9.27 -11.40
CA LEU A 224 9.59 -9.22 -10.29
C LEU A 224 9.47 -10.51 -9.49
N THR A 225 10.60 -11.16 -9.23
CA THR A 225 10.67 -12.37 -8.40
C THR A 225 11.29 -12.05 -7.05
N ALA A 226 10.64 -12.48 -5.98
CA ALA A 226 11.15 -12.36 -4.62
C ALA A 226 11.15 -13.74 -3.94
N VAL A 227 12.16 -13.98 -3.11
CA VAL A 227 12.18 -15.13 -2.19
C VAL A 227 11.24 -14.83 -1.03
N ALA A 228 10.40 -15.79 -0.66
CA ALA A 228 9.50 -15.66 0.46
C ALA A 228 10.25 -15.34 1.76
N ASP A 229 9.76 -14.34 2.49
CA ASP A 229 10.26 -14.03 3.81
C ASP A 229 9.66 -15.01 4.82
N VAL A 230 10.44 -16.03 5.15
CA VAL A 230 10.09 -17.09 6.08
C VAL A 230 11.16 -17.12 7.16
N PHE A 231 10.77 -17.35 8.41
CA PHE A 231 11.74 -17.62 9.46
C PHE A 231 12.51 -18.91 9.10
N SER A 232 13.83 -18.84 8.96
CA SER A 232 14.64 -20.04 9.06
C SER A 232 14.66 -20.53 10.51
N PHE A 233 14.83 -21.84 10.66
CA PHE A 233 15.04 -22.43 11.96
C PHE A 233 16.50 -22.23 12.39
N PRO A 234 16.75 -21.91 13.67
CA PRO A 234 18.12 -21.75 14.17
C PRO A 234 18.88 -23.07 14.08
N GLU A 235 20.14 -23.03 13.62
CA GLU A 235 21.08 -24.15 13.77
C GLU A 235 21.41 -24.33 15.26
N PHE A 236 21.32 -25.59 15.73
CA PHE A 236 21.51 -25.94 17.13
C PHE A 236 22.97 -25.88 17.57
N PRO A 237 23.23 -25.64 18.87
CA PRO A 237 24.41 -26.17 19.55
C PRO A 237 24.54 -27.66 19.26
N ASN A 238 25.71 -28.10 18.78
CA ASN A 238 25.94 -29.52 18.50
C ASN A 238 25.77 -30.39 19.76
N GLU A 239 26.08 -29.86 20.96
CA GLU A 239 26.08 -30.60 22.22
C GLU A 239 25.60 -29.74 23.42
N ILE A 240 24.89 -30.38 24.36
CA ILE A 240 24.60 -29.88 25.71
C ILE A 240 25.59 -30.54 26.67
N PHE A 241 26.25 -29.73 27.49
CA PHE A 241 27.16 -30.20 28.53
C PHE A 241 26.47 -30.18 29.89
N ILE A 242 26.73 -31.20 30.69
CA ILE A 242 26.24 -31.32 32.06
C ILE A 242 27.43 -31.21 33.01
N SER A 243 27.33 -30.39 34.03
CA SER A 243 28.33 -30.22 35.07
C SER A 243 27.69 -29.98 36.44
N ASN A 244 28.49 -30.00 37.51
CA ASN A 244 28.06 -29.72 38.89
C ASN A 244 26.82 -30.51 39.31
N VAL A 245 26.83 -31.83 39.11
CA VAL A 245 25.72 -32.72 39.45
C VAL A 245 25.81 -33.12 40.91
N ASN A 246 24.73 -32.90 41.67
CA ASN A 246 24.55 -33.49 42.98
C ASN A 246 23.05 -33.82 43.24
N ASN A 247 22.75 -34.23 44.47
CA ASN A 247 21.41 -34.66 44.89
C ASN A 247 20.34 -33.55 44.89
N GLU A 248 20.73 -32.28 44.73
CA GLU A 248 19.84 -31.11 44.82
C GLU A 248 19.89 -30.22 43.57
N HIS A 249 20.98 -30.24 42.82
CA HIS A 249 21.20 -29.36 41.67
C HIS A 249 22.04 -29.99 40.55
N ILE A 250 21.82 -29.45 39.35
CA ILE A 250 22.57 -29.74 38.13
C ILE A 250 22.81 -28.44 37.37
N THR A 251 23.95 -28.33 36.70
CA THR A 251 24.20 -27.23 35.77
C THR A 251 24.23 -27.78 34.35
N ILE A 252 23.44 -27.18 33.47
CA ILE A 252 23.48 -27.45 32.04
C ILE A 252 24.13 -26.27 31.33
N SER A 253 24.93 -26.54 30.31
CA SER A 253 25.56 -25.51 29.50
C SER A 253 25.56 -25.88 28.01
N TRP A 254 25.47 -24.87 27.15
CA TRP A 254 25.47 -25.07 25.71
C TRP A 254 26.24 -23.95 25.01
N LYS A 255 26.90 -24.30 23.92
CA LYS A 255 27.69 -23.35 23.10
C LYS A 255 26.94 -23.00 21.83
N THR A 256 26.95 -21.73 21.46
CA THR A 256 26.31 -21.26 20.23
C THR A 256 27.39 -20.72 19.30
N LYS A 257 27.23 -20.88 17.98
CA LYS A 257 28.11 -20.18 17.04
C LYS A 257 27.85 -18.68 17.20
N LYS A 258 28.90 -17.86 17.29
CA LYS A 258 28.76 -16.39 17.24
C LYS A 258 27.90 -16.01 16.04
N LEU A 259 26.78 -15.33 16.32
CA LEU A 259 25.89 -14.71 15.33
C LEU A 259 26.57 -13.47 14.72
N HIS A 260 27.77 -13.61 14.18
CA HIS A 260 28.49 -12.52 13.52
C HIS A 260 28.55 -12.75 12.02
N ASP A 261 27.37 -12.79 11.42
CA ASP A 261 27.22 -12.63 9.99
C ASP A 261 26.26 -11.46 9.75
N GLN A 262 26.77 -10.36 9.19
CA GLN A 262 26.07 -9.08 9.02
C GLN A 262 24.83 -9.18 8.10
N ASN A 263 24.56 -10.36 7.53
CA ASN A 263 23.43 -10.66 6.67
C ASN A 263 22.44 -11.70 7.22
N GLN A 264 22.56 -12.17 8.47
CA GLN A 264 21.66 -13.20 8.99
C GLN A 264 20.33 -12.64 9.51
N LYS A 265 19.25 -13.08 8.86
CA LYS A 265 17.81 -12.90 9.19
C LYS A 265 17.39 -13.46 10.57
N PHE A 266 18.31 -13.71 11.51
CA PHE A 266 18.04 -14.49 12.72
C PHE A 266 18.63 -13.85 13.99
N GLN A 267 17.76 -13.62 14.98
CA GLN A 267 18.13 -13.34 16.36
C GLN A 267 17.47 -14.40 17.23
N VAL A 268 18.26 -15.21 17.95
CA VAL A 268 17.71 -16.05 19.02
C VAL A 268 17.36 -15.11 20.17
N MET A 269 16.08 -15.03 20.51
CA MET A 269 15.61 -14.12 21.54
C MET A 269 15.73 -14.76 22.93
N MET A 270 15.36 -16.04 23.06
CA MET A 270 15.37 -16.73 24.36
C MET A 270 15.67 -18.22 24.24
N TYR A 271 16.25 -18.78 25.31
CA TYR A 271 16.36 -20.21 25.56
C TYR A 271 15.43 -20.62 26.71
N ASN A 272 14.54 -21.59 26.47
CA ASN A 272 13.67 -22.19 27.48
C ASN A 272 14.22 -23.56 27.85
N VAL A 273 14.42 -23.78 29.15
CA VAL A 273 14.82 -25.08 29.70
C VAL A 273 13.59 -25.73 30.31
N THR A 274 13.15 -26.87 29.79
CA THR A 274 12.01 -27.63 30.33
C THR A 274 12.47 -28.90 31.01
N ARG A 275 11.84 -29.25 32.15
CA ARG A 275 12.14 -30.47 32.92
C ARG A 275 10.93 -31.39 32.93
N ASN A 276 11.12 -32.63 32.46
CA ASN A 276 10.16 -33.71 32.63
C ASN A 276 10.72 -34.78 33.59
N SER A 277 9.86 -35.39 34.39
CA SER A 277 10.17 -36.48 35.32
C SER A 277 9.42 -37.75 34.89
N THR A 278 9.95 -38.93 35.26
CA THR A 278 9.26 -40.21 35.03
C THR A 278 8.03 -40.44 35.92
N ASN A 279 7.81 -39.60 36.93
CA ASN A 279 6.66 -39.69 37.83
C ASN A 279 5.57 -38.68 37.42
N THR A 280 4.33 -39.16 37.29
CA THR A 280 3.23 -38.50 36.57
C THR A 280 2.53 -37.34 37.30
N ASP A 281 3.18 -36.69 38.26
CA ASP A 281 2.56 -35.54 38.92
C ASP A 281 2.62 -34.32 38.00
N ALA A 282 1.46 -33.74 37.75
CA ALA A 282 1.14 -32.80 36.66
C ALA A 282 1.88 -31.44 36.67
N SER A 283 2.98 -31.32 37.41
CA SER A 283 3.89 -30.16 37.45
C SER A 283 5.18 -30.35 36.64
N ASP A 284 5.39 -31.48 35.97
CA ASP A 284 6.66 -31.78 35.28
C ASP A 284 6.69 -31.38 33.80
N GLY A 285 6.20 -30.18 33.50
CA GLY A 285 6.30 -29.54 32.18
C GLY A 285 6.62 -28.04 32.28
N PHE A 286 7.21 -27.60 33.40
CA PHE A 286 7.51 -26.19 33.61
C PHE A 286 8.77 -25.76 32.85
N VAL A 287 8.69 -24.57 32.24
CA VAL A 287 9.87 -23.79 31.85
C VAL A 287 10.56 -23.39 33.16
N LEU A 288 11.71 -23.98 33.43
CA LEU A 288 12.47 -23.75 34.66
C LEU A 288 13.07 -22.35 34.69
N GLY A 289 13.44 -21.81 33.53
CA GLY A 289 13.92 -20.45 33.40
C GLY A 289 14.16 -20.04 31.95
N GLU A 290 14.19 -18.73 31.76
CA GLU A 290 14.50 -18.06 30.51
C GLU A 290 15.92 -17.50 30.61
N VAL A 291 16.75 -17.79 29.61
CA VAL A 291 18.06 -17.17 29.48
C VAL A 291 17.99 -16.18 28.32
N GLU A 292 17.87 -14.90 28.64
CA GLU A 292 17.96 -13.80 27.67
C GLU A 292 19.36 -13.79 27.04
N ASN A 293 19.42 -13.53 25.73
CA ASN A 293 20.64 -13.55 24.91
C ASN A 293 21.44 -12.23 25.05
N PRO A 294 22.60 -12.19 25.74
CA PRO A 294 23.33 -10.97 26.00
C PRO A 294 24.75 -11.00 25.39
N ASP A 295 24.95 -11.59 24.21
CA ASP A 295 26.25 -11.65 23.49
C ASP A 295 27.29 -12.69 24.00
N THR A 296 26.88 -13.71 24.75
CA THR A 296 27.80 -14.74 25.26
C THR A 296 27.87 -15.99 24.37
N GLU A 297 29.08 -16.52 24.12
CA GLU A 297 29.29 -17.74 23.31
C GLU A 297 28.82 -19.02 24.00
N THR A 298 28.76 -19.01 25.34
CA THR A 298 28.39 -20.15 26.17
C THR A 298 27.35 -19.72 27.18
N PHE A 299 26.23 -20.44 27.20
CA PHE A 299 25.15 -20.23 28.15
C PHE A 299 25.18 -21.31 29.22
N THR A 300 24.83 -20.94 30.44
CA THR A 300 24.78 -21.85 31.58
C THR A 300 23.48 -21.63 32.34
N TYR A 301 22.82 -22.70 32.76
CA TYR A 301 21.61 -22.63 33.55
C TYR A 301 21.69 -23.66 34.70
N LYS A 302 21.53 -23.17 35.93
CA LYS A 302 21.55 -24.01 37.14
C LYS A 302 20.13 -24.39 37.52
N ILE A 303 19.86 -25.70 37.54
CA ILE A 303 18.58 -26.28 37.89
C ILE A 303 18.69 -26.80 39.32
N ASN A 304 17.75 -26.40 40.18
CA ASN A 304 17.69 -26.81 41.59
C ASN A 304 16.44 -27.68 41.83
N GLY A 305 16.39 -28.34 42.99
CA GLY A 305 15.24 -29.14 43.42
C GLY A 305 15.15 -30.50 42.72
N LEU A 306 16.31 -31.14 42.49
CA LEU A 306 16.36 -32.53 42.06
C LEU A 306 15.99 -33.45 43.24
N THR A 307 15.36 -34.57 42.93
CA THR A 307 15.03 -35.60 43.94
C THR A 307 15.65 -36.92 43.50
N ASN A 308 16.40 -37.58 44.38
CA ASN A 308 17.16 -38.80 44.09
C ASN A 308 16.32 -40.03 43.65
N MET A 309 15.01 -39.91 43.53
CA MET A 309 14.11 -41.03 43.23
C MET A 309 13.61 -41.05 41.78
N ASN A 310 13.98 -40.06 40.96
CA ASN A 310 13.39 -39.90 39.62
C ASN A 310 14.46 -39.66 38.55
N ASP A 311 14.19 -40.18 37.36
CA ASP A 311 14.94 -39.81 36.17
C ASP A 311 14.43 -38.46 35.65
N HIS A 312 15.36 -37.56 35.30
CA HIS A 312 15.04 -36.21 34.83
C HIS A 312 15.48 -36.00 33.38
N PHE A 313 14.59 -35.42 32.58
CA PHE A 313 14.83 -35.04 31.18
C PHE A 313 14.86 -33.52 31.05
N PHE A 314 15.93 -32.98 30.47
CA PHE A 314 16.04 -31.53 30.23
C PHE A 314 16.00 -31.22 28.75
N THR A 315 15.04 -30.41 28.32
CA THR A 315 14.92 -30.03 26.91
C THR A 315 15.17 -28.54 26.72
N LEU A 316 16.15 -28.22 25.87
CA LEU A 316 16.47 -26.85 25.45
C LEU A 316 15.63 -26.47 24.23
N VAL A 317 14.99 -25.31 24.30
CA VAL A 317 14.07 -24.77 23.30
C VAL A 317 14.48 -23.33 22.98
N THR A 318 14.59 -22.97 21.71
CA THR A 318 14.85 -21.58 21.28
C THR A 318 13.60 -20.92 20.76
N SER A 319 13.40 -19.64 21.10
CA SER A 319 12.33 -18.81 20.52
C SER A 319 12.92 -17.62 19.76
N ASN A 320 12.24 -17.26 18.67
CA ASN A 320 12.46 -16.02 17.92
C ASN A 320 11.33 -15.02 18.25
N ASP A 321 11.37 -13.86 17.60
CA ASP A 321 10.46 -12.72 17.76
C ASP A 321 8.97 -13.07 17.59
N ASN A 322 8.65 -14.25 17.04
CA ASN A 322 7.28 -14.72 16.79
C ASN A 322 6.80 -15.78 17.81
N GLY A 323 7.59 -16.08 18.85
CA GLY A 323 7.16 -16.83 20.04
C GLY A 323 6.80 -18.31 19.84
N LYS A 324 7.02 -18.91 18.66
CA LYS A 324 6.64 -20.31 18.39
C LYS A 324 7.85 -21.20 18.08
N VAL A 325 8.00 -22.22 18.90
CA VAL A 325 9.09 -23.19 18.89
C VAL A 325 8.67 -24.42 18.09
N GLU A 326 9.53 -24.91 17.20
CA GLU A 326 9.32 -26.19 16.50
C GLU A 326 9.88 -27.37 17.32
N CYS A 327 9.11 -28.45 17.49
CA CYS A 327 9.51 -29.61 18.30
C CYS A 327 10.68 -30.43 17.73
N LYS A 328 11.03 -30.26 16.45
CA LYS A 328 12.21 -30.90 15.82
C LYS A 328 13.54 -30.40 16.39
N ASN A 329 13.47 -29.30 17.13
CA ASN A 329 14.58 -28.49 17.61
C ASN A 329 14.70 -28.62 19.13
N THR A 330 14.57 -29.85 19.61
CA THR A 330 14.74 -30.22 21.02
C THR A 330 15.97 -31.08 21.19
N ARG A 331 16.84 -30.73 22.13
CA ARG A 331 17.91 -31.61 22.60
C ARG A 331 17.60 -32.00 24.04
N THR A 332 17.58 -33.30 24.30
CA THR A 332 17.24 -33.85 25.61
C THR A 332 18.48 -34.43 26.28
N ALA A 333 18.81 -33.91 27.46
CA ALA A 333 19.80 -34.49 28.35
C ALA A 333 19.11 -35.36 29.41
N PHE A 334 19.76 -36.46 29.79
CA PHE A 334 19.21 -37.48 30.71
C PHE A 334 20.11 -37.67 31.93
N VAL A 335 19.49 -37.77 33.10
CA VAL A 335 20.17 -38.06 34.37
C VAL A 335 19.42 -39.17 35.11
N THR A 336 20.12 -40.26 35.42
CA THR A 336 19.59 -41.40 36.18
C THR A 336 19.74 -41.20 37.68
N ALA A 337 18.78 -41.75 38.45
CA ALA A 337 18.84 -41.80 39.91
C ALA A 337 20.10 -42.54 40.45
N ASP A 338 20.59 -43.55 39.71
CA ASP A 338 21.87 -44.20 39.98
C ASP A 338 22.96 -43.53 39.13
N VAL A 339 23.83 -42.72 39.73
CA VAL A 339 24.81 -41.85 39.04
C VAL A 339 25.71 -42.61 38.05
N LYS A 340 25.25 -42.74 36.80
CA LYS A 340 26.01 -43.04 35.58
C LYS A 340 25.32 -42.33 34.42
N ILE A 341 25.81 -41.14 34.10
CA ILE A 341 25.32 -40.33 32.99
C ILE A 341 25.69 -41.03 31.67
N ILE A 342 24.67 -41.47 30.92
CA ILE A 342 24.84 -41.91 29.53
C ILE A 342 24.37 -40.75 28.65
N VAL A 343 25.30 -40.05 28.00
CA VAL A 343 24.98 -39.07 26.96
C VAL A 343 24.62 -39.85 25.70
N LEU A 344 23.33 -40.10 25.46
CA LEU A 344 22.88 -40.64 24.18
C LEU A 344 22.73 -39.50 23.18
N SER A 345 23.72 -39.36 22.31
CA SER A 345 23.53 -38.65 21.03
C SER A 345 22.60 -39.51 20.18
N LEU A 346 21.29 -39.26 20.27
CA LEU A 346 20.29 -39.92 19.44
C LEU A 346 20.30 -39.30 18.03
N GLN A 347 21.35 -39.61 17.26
CA GLN A 347 21.50 -39.10 15.90
C GLN A 347 20.52 -39.72 14.88
N ASN A 348 19.68 -40.70 15.25
CA ASN A 348 18.71 -41.31 14.33
C ASN A 348 17.46 -41.86 15.03
N ILE A 349 16.70 -41.02 15.74
CA ILE A 349 15.29 -41.34 16.07
C ILE A 349 14.41 -40.20 15.58
N VAL A 350 13.56 -40.50 14.60
CA VAL A 350 12.46 -39.64 14.19
C VAL A 350 11.42 -39.67 15.31
N ILE A 351 11.48 -38.72 16.24
CA ILE A 351 10.36 -38.47 17.16
C ILE A 351 9.31 -37.70 16.37
N ILE A 352 8.30 -38.42 15.87
CA ILE A 352 7.09 -37.81 15.32
C ILE A 352 6.24 -37.39 16.52
N THR A 353 6.49 -36.20 17.06
CA THR A 353 5.59 -35.57 18.05
C THR A 353 4.52 -34.79 17.30
N ILE A 354 3.36 -35.42 17.12
CA ILE A 354 2.11 -34.74 16.78
C ILE A 354 1.58 -34.13 18.09
N CYS A 355 1.67 -32.81 18.22
CA CYS A 355 0.96 -32.05 19.25
C CYS A 355 -0.56 -32.11 18.97
N PRO A 356 -1.50 -32.11 19.95
CA PRO A 356 -1.44 -32.36 21.38
C PRO A 356 -2.47 -33.44 21.80
N THR A 357 -2.16 -34.73 21.72
CA THR A 357 -2.92 -35.79 22.44
C THR A 357 -2.09 -37.08 22.51
N LEU A 358 -2.00 -37.67 23.71
CA LEU A 358 -1.38 -38.97 24.07
C LEU A 358 0.16 -39.00 24.08
N LEU A 359 0.85 -39.20 25.21
CA LEU A 359 0.87 -40.30 26.21
C LEU A 359 1.32 -41.66 25.61
N VAL A 360 2.50 -42.10 26.08
CA VAL A 360 3.03 -43.48 26.11
C VAL A 360 3.39 -44.12 24.76
N LEU A 361 4.70 -44.26 24.50
CA LEU A 361 5.26 -45.41 23.76
C LEU A 361 6.80 -45.56 23.87
N ILE A 362 7.51 -44.67 24.59
CA ILE A 362 8.98 -44.76 24.73
C ILE A 362 9.41 -45.72 25.86
N ILE A 363 8.47 -46.30 26.62
CA ILE A 363 8.80 -47.20 27.74
C ILE A 363 9.03 -48.67 27.29
N LEU A 364 8.56 -49.09 26.11
CA LEU A 364 8.63 -50.51 25.73
C LEU A 364 9.97 -50.96 25.11
N GLY A 365 10.75 -50.05 24.51
CA GLY A 365 12.06 -50.40 23.92
C GLY A 365 13.17 -50.59 24.96
N PHE A 366 13.14 -49.79 26.03
CA PHE A 366 14.19 -49.79 27.05
C PHE A 366 14.05 -50.90 28.11
N ILE A 367 12.84 -51.42 28.33
CA ILE A 367 12.63 -52.56 29.25
C ILE A 367 13.11 -53.87 28.60
N ILE A 368 13.07 -54.00 27.27
CA ILE A 368 13.49 -55.22 26.58
C ILE A 368 15.04 -55.34 26.53
N TYR A 369 15.77 -54.23 26.48
CA TYR A 369 17.24 -54.27 26.46
C TYR A 369 17.88 -54.50 27.84
N ARG A 370 17.09 -54.49 28.93
CA ARG A 370 17.55 -54.83 30.29
C ARG A 370 17.19 -56.24 30.74
N LYS A 371 16.62 -57.07 29.84
CA LYS A 371 16.28 -58.48 30.12
C LYS A 371 16.89 -59.50 29.14
N LEU A 372 17.91 -59.12 28.37
CA LEU A 372 18.74 -60.01 27.56
C LEU A 372 20.22 -59.88 27.96
#